data_AF-A0A840K6R0-F1
#
_entry.id   AF-A0A840K6R0-F1
#
_cell.length_a   1.000
_cell.length_b   1.000
_cell.length_c   1.000
_cell.angle_alpha   90.00
_cell.angle_beta   90.00
_cell.angle_gamma   90.00
#
_symmetry.space_group_name_H-M   'P 1'
#
loop_
_entity.id
_entity.type
_entity.pdbx_description
1 polymer ?
#
loop_
_entity_poly.entity_id
_entity_poly.type
_entity_poly.pdbx_seq_one_letter_code
_entity_poly.pdbx_strand_id
1 'polypeptide(L)'
;MVNLQLLDVIKETIPGFDPGNPSDIIKAEKVLKAHQKSDDALLLNDIENFIGFFRENGNKYGRLFSDENLIRILKKEYFKIDSSRNRIFSEPPAIQEDFGNDFSESIKDYIQANIKNHNWENLRIFYKNYFPVINFENKDLLLDILTNKNNLVRATLPYKEQYDYFLNQYRHAIDPHFYALQSDIDSHYFNEEILDINNDLSQYQYTDTYYMVHLGKIFIALARFDAYTENLRETLAKNSRIGASWAGKESQFATKPRTSVPKKYIEKDHGNTAEWILISIFYTIVFVCLYFLYQRGVGIFCLVIGAELVVFLAANRSLNKQFEEQSESKKDISFRRKAKKFGFKLVMLQFYIAIIGACLAILGGVIALGIASGGVGFGGIIILVWIIRAFVKNKK
;
A
#
# COMPACT_ATOMS: atom_id res chain seq x y z
N MET A 1 -21.39 16.80 8.68
CA MET A 1 -21.66 15.49 9.29
C MET A 1 -22.43 15.71 10.59
N VAL A 2 -23.49 14.94 10.83
CA VAL A 2 -24.37 15.13 12.01
C VAL A 2 -23.71 14.52 13.25
N ASN A 3 -23.57 15.30 14.33
CA ASN A 3 -23.08 14.77 15.60
C ASN A 3 -24.20 14.02 16.34
N LEU A 4 -24.26 12.69 16.16
CA LEU A 4 -25.29 11.86 16.79
C LEU A 4 -25.11 11.65 18.30
N GLN A 5 -24.01 12.11 18.92
CA GLN A 5 -23.91 12.16 20.38
C GLN A 5 -24.95 13.12 20.98
N LEU A 6 -25.37 14.15 20.22
CA LEU A 6 -26.44 15.06 20.61
C LEU A 6 -27.80 14.36 20.74
N LEU A 7 -28.00 13.24 20.04
CA LEU A 7 -29.21 12.44 20.16
C LEU A 7 -29.32 11.76 21.53
N ASP A 8 -28.21 11.38 22.14
CA ASP A 8 -28.20 10.78 23.47
C ASP A 8 -28.68 11.79 24.52
N VAL A 9 -28.12 13.01 24.47
CA VAL A 9 -28.50 14.13 25.33
C VAL A 9 -30.00 14.45 25.24
N ILE A 10 -30.55 14.43 24.01
CA ILE A 10 -31.98 14.64 23.78
C ILE A 10 -32.80 13.49 24.37
N LYS A 11 -32.41 12.24 24.15
CA LYS A 11 -33.16 11.08 24.65
C LYS A 11 -33.15 11.00 26.19
N GLU A 12 -32.08 11.46 26.83
CA GLU A 12 -32.00 11.56 28.29
C GLU A 12 -32.92 12.66 28.85
N THR A 13 -33.01 13.80 28.17
CA THR A 13 -33.75 14.98 28.66
C THR A 13 -35.22 15.01 28.21
N ILE A 14 -35.52 14.44 27.04
CA ILE A 14 -36.84 14.37 26.42
C ILE A 14 -37.16 12.88 26.14
N PRO A 15 -37.65 12.14 27.14
CA PRO A 15 -38.07 10.76 26.96
C PRO A 15 -39.18 10.68 25.91
N GLY A 16 -39.00 9.83 24.90
CA GLY A 16 -39.97 9.69 23.79
C GLY A 16 -39.88 10.77 22.72
N PHE A 17 -38.72 11.45 22.59
CA PHE A 17 -38.45 12.40 21.51
C PHE A 17 -38.85 11.85 20.13
N ASP A 18 -39.75 12.58 19.46
CA ASP A 18 -40.22 12.28 18.11
C ASP A 18 -39.70 13.35 17.11
N PRO A 19 -38.67 13.03 16.29
CA PRO A 19 -38.19 13.97 15.28
C PRO A 19 -39.20 14.27 14.16
N GLY A 20 -40.30 13.54 14.05
CA GLY A 20 -41.43 13.89 13.19
C GLY A 20 -42.30 15.03 13.74
N ASN A 21 -42.19 15.36 15.03
CA ASN A 21 -42.97 16.40 15.69
C ASN A 21 -42.20 17.73 15.74
N PRO A 22 -42.66 18.80 15.05
CA PRO A 22 -41.99 20.10 15.06
C PRO A 22 -41.84 20.70 16.47
N SER A 23 -42.78 20.43 17.38
CA SER A 23 -42.69 20.92 18.76
C SER A 23 -41.51 20.30 19.50
N ASP A 24 -41.26 19.01 19.28
CA ASP A 24 -40.17 18.30 19.96
C ASP A 24 -38.82 18.69 19.37
N ILE A 25 -38.72 18.97 18.07
CA ILE A 25 -37.52 19.58 17.47
C ILE A 25 -37.20 20.93 18.13
N ILE A 26 -38.19 21.79 18.35
CA ILE A 26 -37.99 23.09 19.01
C ILE A 26 -37.53 22.91 20.47
N LYS A 27 -38.08 21.92 21.18
CA LYS A 27 -37.64 21.59 22.54
C LYS A 27 -36.21 21.06 22.55
N ALA A 28 -35.86 20.16 21.63
CA ALA A 28 -34.52 19.61 21.48
C ALA A 28 -33.49 20.71 21.20
N GLU A 29 -33.79 21.67 20.31
CA GLU A 29 -32.93 22.81 20.04
C GLU A 29 -32.66 23.64 21.31
N LYS A 30 -33.70 23.90 22.11
CA LYS A 30 -33.55 24.63 23.38
C LYS A 30 -32.71 23.86 24.40
N VAL A 31 -32.91 22.55 24.52
CA VAL A 31 -32.13 21.68 25.42
C VAL A 31 -30.66 21.67 25.03
N LEU A 32 -30.35 21.45 23.75
CA LEU A 32 -28.98 21.42 23.26
C LEU A 32 -28.27 22.76 23.43
N LYS A 33 -28.95 23.89 23.13
CA LYS A 33 -28.41 25.24 23.36
C LYS A 33 -28.20 25.56 24.84
N ALA A 34 -28.99 24.98 25.74
CA ALA A 34 -28.77 25.09 27.18
C ALA A 34 -27.56 24.26 27.61
N HIS A 35 -27.43 23.02 27.12
CA HIS A 35 -26.28 22.16 27.40
C HIS A 35 -24.96 22.73 26.88
N GLN A 36 -24.99 23.39 25.72
CA GLN A 36 -23.83 24.12 25.17
C GLN A 36 -23.27 25.17 26.14
N LYS A 37 -24.11 25.80 26.98
CA LYS A 37 -23.65 26.79 27.96
C LYS A 37 -22.90 26.17 29.14
N SER A 38 -23.06 24.87 29.33
CA SER A 38 -22.42 24.09 30.40
C SER A 38 -21.27 23.21 29.90
N ASP A 39 -21.18 22.97 28.59
CA ASP A 39 -20.14 22.15 27.97
C ASP A 39 -19.50 22.90 26.78
N ASP A 40 -18.30 23.44 27.02
CA ASP A 40 -17.53 24.22 26.05
C ASP A 40 -17.06 23.38 24.84
N ALA A 41 -17.10 22.04 24.92
CA ALA A 41 -16.73 21.17 23.81
C ALA A 41 -17.80 21.15 22.70
N LEU A 42 -19.02 21.60 23.00
CA LEU A 42 -20.16 21.50 22.11
C LEU A 42 -20.32 22.78 21.28
N LEU A 43 -20.11 22.67 19.97
CA LEU A 43 -20.16 23.83 19.07
C LEU A 43 -21.60 24.13 18.65
N LEU A 44 -21.97 25.41 18.60
CA LEU A 44 -23.30 25.86 18.14
C LEU A 44 -23.62 25.35 16.73
N ASN A 45 -22.62 25.34 15.85
CA ASN A 45 -22.75 24.84 14.47
C ASN A 45 -23.15 23.35 14.43
N ASP A 46 -22.67 22.53 15.38
CA ASP A 46 -23.02 21.12 15.45
C ASP A 46 -24.49 20.92 15.84
N ILE A 47 -24.99 21.77 16.76
CA ILE A 47 -26.42 21.80 17.12
C ILE A 47 -27.26 22.21 15.92
N GLU A 48 -26.89 23.28 15.22
CA GLU A 48 -27.66 23.78 14.06
C GLU A 48 -27.71 22.75 12.94
N ASN A 49 -26.58 22.11 12.64
CA ASN A 49 -26.52 21.02 11.66
C ASN A 49 -27.36 19.81 12.09
N PHE A 50 -27.35 19.44 13.37
CA PHE A 50 -28.15 18.35 13.90
C PHE A 50 -29.65 18.64 13.80
N ILE A 51 -30.07 19.83 14.24
CA ILE A 51 -31.48 20.25 14.19
C ILE A 51 -31.95 20.41 12.75
N GLY A 52 -31.14 20.98 11.87
CA GLY A 52 -31.41 21.08 10.44
C GLY A 52 -31.66 19.70 9.82
N PHE A 53 -30.76 18.75 10.08
CA PHE A 53 -30.89 17.38 9.60
C PHE A 53 -32.20 16.71 10.02
N PHE A 54 -32.57 16.76 11.31
CA PHE A 54 -33.82 16.17 11.79
C PHE A 54 -35.07 16.93 11.34
N ARG A 55 -34.97 18.24 11.07
CA ARG A 55 -36.06 19.02 10.48
C ARG A 55 -36.33 18.62 9.03
N GLU A 56 -35.29 18.34 8.27
CA GLU A 56 -35.38 17.94 6.86
C GLU A 56 -35.77 16.47 6.69
N ASN A 57 -35.26 15.59 7.54
CA ASN A 57 -35.44 14.14 7.41
C ASN A 57 -36.50 13.54 8.35
N GLY A 58 -36.88 14.25 9.42
CA GLY A 58 -37.86 13.77 10.40
C GLY A 58 -37.56 12.36 10.91
N ASN A 59 -38.55 11.48 10.81
CA ASN A 59 -38.45 10.07 11.22
C ASN A 59 -37.97 9.11 10.13
N LYS A 60 -37.52 9.62 8.97
CA LYS A 60 -37.13 8.80 7.81
C LYS A 60 -36.20 7.64 8.19
N TYR A 61 -35.24 7.87 9.08
CA TYR A 61 -34.24 6.88 9.52
C TYR A 61 -34.49 6.31 10.91
N GLY A 62 -35.66 6.54 11.52
CA GLY A 62 -35.90 6.22 12.94
C GLY A 62 -35.63 4.76 13.32
N ARG A 63 -35.99 3.81 12.44
CA ARG A 63 -35.71 2.38 12.65
C ARG A 63 -34.22 2.04 12.48
N LEU A 64 -33.52 2.62 11.51
CA LEU A 64 -32.07 2.47 11.36
C LEU A 64 -31.30 3.02 12.57
N PHE A 65 -31.77 4.15 13.14
CA PHE A 65 -31.24 4.71 14.39
C PHE A 65 -31.58 3.91 15.66
N SER A 66 -32.40 2.86 15.54
CA SER A 66 -32.63 1.92 16.65
C SER A 66 -31.62 0.78 16.68
N ASP A 67 -30.85 0.57 15.60
CA ASP A 67 -29.80 -0.44 15.60
C ASP A 67 -28.55 0.09 16.33
N GLU A 68 -28.22 -0.56 17.45
CA GLU A 68 -27.11 -0.17 18.32
C GLU A 68 -25.77 -0.14 17.57
N ASN A 69 -25.50 -1.10 16.69
CA ASN A 69 -24.24 -1.15 15.96
C ASN A 69 -24.16 0.00 14.95
N LEU A 70 -25.25 0.30 14.22
CA LEU A 70 -25.27 1.47 13.34
C LEU A 70 -25.01 2.74 14.11
N ILE A 71 -25.68 2.97 15.25
CA ILE A 71 -25.43 4.15 16.07
C ILE A 71 -23.97 4.28 16.48
N ARG A 72 -23.34 3.18 16.92
CA ARG A 72 -21.92 3.18 17.29
C ARG A 72 -21.00 3.45 16.10
N ILE A 73 -21.31 2.90 14.92
CA ILE A 73 -20.59 3.18 13.67
C ILE A 73 -20.68 4.68 13.34
N LEU A 74 -21.86 5.28 13.43
CA LEU A 74 -22.06 6.70 13.15
C LEU A 74 -21.38 7.62 14.17
N LYS A 75 -21.19 7.15 15.41
CA LYS A 75 -20.38 7.80 16.44
C LYS A 75 -18.87 7.57 16.26
N LYS A 76 -18.45 6.93 15.16
CA LYS A 76 -17.05 6.60 14.83
C LYS A 76 -16.37 5.70 15.86
N GLU A 77 -17.14 4.87 16.57
CA GLU A 77 -16.59 3.92 17.53
C GLU A 77 -16.04 2.67 16.82
N TYR A 78 -14.88 2.18 17.25
CA TYR A 78 -14.38 0.88 16.84
C TYR A 78 -14.86 -0.22 17.80
N PHE A 79 -15.53 -1.24 17.27
CA PHE A 79 -16.02 -2.38 18.03
C PHE A 79 -16.21 -3.61 17.13
N LYS A 80 -16.34 -4.78 17.75
CA LYS A 80 -16.68 -6.04 17.06
C LYS A 80 -18.18 -6.25 17.08
N ILE A 81 -18.77 -6.49 15.92
CA ILE A 81 -20.17 -6.84 15.73
C ILE A 81 -20.35 -8.30 16.15
N ASP A 82 -21.40 -8.53 16.94
CA ASP A 82 -21.83 -9.88 17.28
C ASP A 82 -22.37 -10.61 16.04
N SER A 83 -21.70 -11.70 15.67
CA SER A 83 -22.03 -12.52 14.50
C SER A 83 -23.29 -13.37 14.68
N SER A 84 -23.82 -13.49 15.91
CA SER A 84 -25.00 -14.32 16.20
C SER A 84 -26.31 -13.75 15.66
N ARG A 85 -26.31 -12.49 15.20
CA ARG A 85 -27.51 -11.78 14.74
C ARG A 85 -27.34 -11.37 13.28
N ASN A 86 -28.02 -12.08 12.38
CA ASN A 86 -28.25 -11.56 11.03
C ASN A 86 -29.25 -10.42 11.10
N ARG A 87 -28.86 -9.24 10.59
CA ARG A 87 -29.75 -8.09 10.52
C ARG A 87 -30.45 -8.06 9.17
N ILE A 88 -31.77 -7.94 9.21
CA ILE A 88 -32.60 -7.69 8.03
C ILE A 88 -33.30 -6.37 8.31
N PHE A 89 -32.98 -5.36 7.50
CA PHE A 89 -33.68 -4.08 7.55
C PHE A 89 -35.05 -4.22 6.93
N SER A 90 -36.04 -3.68 7.63
CA SER A 90 -37.45 -3.67 7.22
C SER A 90 -37.80 -2.50 6.30
N GLU A 91 -36.89 -1.53 6.21
CA GLU A 91 -37.05 -0.25 5.54
C GLU A 91 -37.00 -0.44 4.02
N PRO A 92 -37.67 0.40 3.22
CA PRO A 92 -37.54 0.37 1.77
C PRO A 92 -36.09 0.54 1.31
N PRO A 93 -35.63 -0.12 0.22
CA PRO A 93 -34.26 -0.01 -0.28
C PRO A 93 -33.81 1.45 -0.52
N ALA A 94 -34.69 2.31 -1.02
CA ALA A 94 -34.38 3.73 -1.23
C ALA A 94 -34.01 4.47 0.07
N ILE A 95 -34.67 4.14 1.19
CA ILE A 95 -34.33 4.75 2.49
C ILE A 95 -32.99 4.24 3.00
N GLN A 96 -32.68 2.96 2.76
CA GLN A 96 -31.40 2.36 3.14
C GLN A 96 -30.24 2.98 2.34
N GLU A 97 -30.45 3.22 1.05
CA GLU A 97 -29.50 3.88 0.16
C GLU A 97 -29.27 5.33 0.56
N ASP A 98 -30.33 6.11 0.78
CA ASP A 98 -30.23 7.50 1.23
C ASP A 98 -29.48 7.62 2.55
N PHE A 99 -29.77 6.72 3.50
CA PHE A 99 -29.03 6.65 4.77
C PHE A 99 -27.54 6.37 4.54
N GLY A 100 -27.21 5.42 3.67
CA GLY A 100 -25.84 5.12 3.32
C GLY A 100 -25.10 6.30 2.70
N ASN A 101 -25.80 7.14 1.94
CA ASN A 101 -25.25 8.35 1.33
C ASN A 101 -25.03 9.45 2.38
N ASP A 102 -26.02 9.73 3.23
CA ASP A 102 -25.95 10.76 4.28
C ASP A 102 -24.85 10.46 5.31
N PHE A 103 -24.56 9.18 5.54
CA PHE A 103 -23.58 8.72 6.51
C PHE A 103 -22.34 8.05 5.89
N SER A 104 -22.09 8.29 4.60
CA SER A 104 -21.00 7.70 3.80
C SER A 104 -19.66 7.72 4.54
N GLU A 105 -19.29 8.87 5.12
CA GLU A 105 -17.99 9.05 5.78
C GLU A 105 -17.84 8.22 7.06
N SER A 106 -18.91 8.04 7.84
CA SER A 106 -18.87 7.21 9.06
C SER A 106 -18.69 5.73 8.72
N ILE A 107 -19.42 5.28 7.68
CA ILE A 107 -19.33 3.92 7.18
C ILE A 107 -17.92 3.65 6.64
N LYS A 108 -17.38 4.60 5.87
CA LYS A 108 -16.00 4.56 5.37
C LYS A 108 -14.99 4.43 6.51
N ASP A 109 -15.10 5.28 7.53
CA ASP A 109 -14.20 5.28 8.69
C ASP A 109 -14.22 3.92 9.39
N TYR A 110 -15.40 3.31 9.54
CA TYR A 110 -15.54 1.99 10.15
C TYR A 110 -14.93 0.87 9.31
N ILE A 111 -15.12 0.88 7.98
CA ILE A 111 -14.47 -0.05 7.05
C ILE A 111 -12.96 0.06 7.17
N GLN A 112 -12.42 1.28 7.12
CA GLN A 112 -10.99 1.54 7.23
C GLN A 112 -10.42 1.14 8.58
N ALA A 113 -11.14 1.38 9.68
CA ALA A 113 -10.74 0.95 11.02
C ALA A 113 -10.63 -0.58 11.11
N ASN A 114 -11.54 -1.34 10.49
CA ASN A 114 -11.44 -2.80 10.44
C ASN A 114 -10.22 -3.28 9.63
N ILE A 115 -9.97 -2.68 8.47
CA ILE A 115 -8.80 -3.00 7.63
C ILE A 115 -7.49 -2.69 8.37
N LYS A 116 -7.39 -1.52 9.00
CA LYS A 116 -6.21 -1.11 9.78
C LYS A 116 -5.90 -2.07 10.93
N ASN A 117 -6.94 -2.58 11.59
CA ASN A 117 -6.81 -3.53 12.70
C ASN A 117 -6.74 -4.99 12.24
N HIS A 118 -6.66 -5.28 10.93
CA HIS A 118 -6.67 -6.62 10.34
C HIS A 118 -7.87 -7.48 10.78
N ASN A 119 -9.02 -6.86 11.05
CA ASN A 119 -10.22 -7.55 11.54
C ASN A 119 -11.16 -7.88 10.38
N TRP A 120 -10.73 -8.81 9.52
CA TRP A 120 -11.46 -9.19 8.31
C TRP A 120 -12.75 -9.93 8.61
N GLU A 121 -12.79 -10.71 9.69
CA GLU A 121 -14.01 -11.35 10.18
C GLU A 121 -15.10 -10.32 10.49
N ASN A 122 -14.75 -9.29 11.26
CA ASN A 122 -15.72 -8.26 11.62
C ASN A 122 -16.17 -7.43 10.40
N LEU A 123 -15.26 -7.14 9.47
CA LEU A 123 -15.62 -6.48 8.22
C LEU A 123 -16.58 -7.33 7.37
N ARG A 124 -16.38 -8.65 7.37
CA ARG A 124 -17.27 -9.61 6.70
C ARG A 124 -18.66 -9.65 7.34
N ILE A 125 -18.72 -9.69 8.66
CA ILE A 125 -19.99 -9.63 9.40
C ILE A 125 -20.71 -8.30 9.12
N PHE A 126 -19.96 -7.19 9.17
CA PHE A 126 -20.48 -5.86 8.83
C PHE A 126 -21.07 -5.86 7.41
N TYR A 127 -20.31 -6.32 6.43
CA TYR A 127 -20.76 -6.36 5.04
C TYR A 127 -22.05 -7.15 4.89
N LYS A 128 -22.15 -8.37 5.46
CA LYS A 128 -23.36 -9.19 5.36
C LYS A 128 -24.58 -8.57 6.01
N ASN A 129 -24.42 -8.06 7.22
CA ASN A 129 -25.53 -7.54 8.01
C ASN A 129 -26.01 -6.16 7.54
N TYR A 130 -25.12 -5.39 6.93
CA TYR A 130 -25.34 -3.98 6.61
C TYR A 130 -25.18 -3.66 5.12
N PHE A 131 -25.04 -4.67 4.25
CA PHE A 131 -24.88 -4.50 2.79
C PHE A 131 -25.79 -3.44 2.16
N PRO A 132 -27.10 -3.36 2.50
CA PRO A 132 -27.99 -2.40 1.85
C PRO A 132 -27.75 -0.95 2.26
N VAL A 133 -27.18 -0.71 3.45
CA VAL A 133 -26.86 0.64 3.93
C VAL A 133 -25.43 1.05 3.60
N ILE A 134 -24.60 0.17 3.04
CA ILE A 134 -23.31 0.54 2.48
C ILE A 134 -23.56 1.13 1.09
N ASN A 135 -23.25 2.40 0.90
CA ASN A 135 -23.40 3.07 -0.38
C ASN A 135 -22.40 2.56 -1.44
N PHE A 136 -22.63 2.94 -2.70
CA PHE A 136 -21.80 2.51 -3.83
C PHE A 136 -20.33 2.93 -3.69
N GLU A 137 -20.05 4.17 -3.29
CA GLU A 137 -18.67 4.65 -3.12
C GLU A 137 -17.87 3.83 -2.12
N ASN A 138 -18.47 3.43 -0.99
CA ASN A 138 -17.79 2.59 0.00
C ASN A 138 -17.66 1.13 -0.45
N LYS A 139 -18.57 0.64 -1.30
CA LYS A 139 -18.43 -0.67 -1.95
C LYS A 139 -17.25 -0.66 -2.91
N ASP A 140 -17.15 0.35 -3.77
CA ASP A 140 -16.05 0.51 -4.73
C ASP A 140 -14.71 0.67 -4.00
N LEU A 141 -14.66 1.47 -2.93
CA LEU A 141 -13.48 1.59 -2.08
C LEU A 141 -13.05 0.22 -1.52
N LEU A 142 -14.00 -0.58 -1.06
CA LEU A 142 -13.71 -1.90 -0.50
C LEU A 142 -13.17 -2.84 -1.59
N LEU A 143 -13.77 -2.85 -2.79
CA LEU A 143 -13.28 -3.60 -3.94
C LEU A 143 -11.84 -3.22 -4.28
N ASP A 144 -11.55 -1.93 -4.45
CA ASP A 144 -10.20 -1.42 -4.74
C ASP A 144 -9.18 -1.84 -3.69
N ILE A 145 -9.54 -1.77 -2.40
CA ILE A 145 -8.65 -2.19 -1.31
C ILE A 145 -8.37 -3.69 -1.38
N LEU A 146 -9.39 -4.52 -1.62
CA LEU A 146 -9.26 -5.97 -1.71
C LEU A 146 -8.38 -6.37 -2.90
N THR A 147 -8.61 -5.79 -4.09
CA THR A 147 -7.76 -6.00 -5.27
C THR A 147 -6.31 -5.57 -5.01
N ASN A 148 -6.09 -4.42 -4.39
CA ASN A 148 -4.73 -3.98 -4.04
C ASN A 148 -4.06 -4.94 -3.04
N LYS A 149 -4.81 -5.48 -2.08
CA LYS A 149 -4.32 -6.46 -1.12
C LYS A 149 -4.02 -7.82 -1.78
N ASN A 150 -4.83 -8.26 -2.74
CA ASN A 150 -4.58 -9.44 -3.57
C ASN A 150 -3.30 -9.30 -4.40
N ASN A 151 -3.14 -8.18 -5.10
CA ASN A 151 -1.93 -7.85 -5.86
C ASN A 151 -0.68 -7.84 -4.97
N LEU A 152 -0.82 -7.37 -3.74
CA LEU A 152 0.26 -7.39 -2.77
C LEU A 152 0.63 -8.81 -2.33
N VAL A 153 -0.35 -9.71 -2.16
CA VAL A 153 -0.06 -11.13 -1.92
C VAL A 153 0.80 -11.67 -3.06
N ARG A 154 0.36 -11.53 -4.31
CA ARG A 154 1.08 -12.00 -5.50
C ARG A 154 2.50 -11.44 -5.59
N ALA A 155 2.65 -10.12 -5.40
CA ALA A 155 3.93 -9.43 -5.49
C ALA A 155 4.94 -9.94 -4.45
N THR A 156 4.49 -10.49 -3.32
CA THR A 156 5.38 -10.94 -2.25
C THR A 156 5.84 -12.40 -2.39
N LEU A 157 5.14 -13.22 -3.18
CA LEU A 157 5.46 -14.64 -3.40
C LEU A 157 6.88 -14.93 -3.97
N PRO A 158 7.51 -14.07 -4.79
CA PRO A 158 8.87 -14.33 -5.24
C PRO A 158 9.94 -14.23 -4.11
N TYR A 159 9.64 -13.54 -3.02
CA TYR A 159 10.64 -13.06 -2.04
C TYR A 159 10.79 -13.97 -0.81
N LYS A 160 11.32 -15.17 -1.04
CA LYS A 160 11.47 -16.26 -0.04
C LYS A 160 12.18 -15.86 1.26
N GLU A 161 13.22 -15.02 1.17
CA GLU A 161 14.09 -14.65 2.29
C GLU A 161 13.45 -13.65 3.27
N GLN A 162 12.38 -12.98 2.86
CA GLN A 162 11.74 -11.89 3.63
C GLN A 162 10.37 -12.29 4.15
N TYR A 163 10.09 -13.59 4.12
CA TYR A 163 8.76 -14.10 4.38
C TYR A 163 8.26 -13.75 5.78
N ASP A 164 9.13 -13.77 6.79
CA ASP A 164 8.76 -13.42 8.17
C ASP A 164 8.42 -11.94 8.36
N TYR A 165 9.04 -11.09 7.53
CA TYR A 165 8.69 -9.69 7.47
C TYR A 165 7.31 -9.53 6.82
N PHE A 166 7.05 -10.23 5.71
CA PHE A 166 5.74 -10.22 5.06
C PHE A 166 4.62 -10.80 5.91
N LEU A 167 4.87 -11.82 6.74
CA LEU A 167 3.88 -12.32 7.71
C LEU A 167 3.39 -11.24 8.67
N ASN A 168 4.30 -10.38 9.12
CA ASN A 168 3.96 -9.31 10.04
C ASN A 168 3.24 -8.15 9.34
N GLN A 169 3.62 -7.84 8.10
CA GLN A 169 3.09 -6.69 7.35
C GLN A 169 1.79 -7.03 6.57
N TYR A 170 1.62 -8.28 6.13
CA TYR A 170 0.55 -8.72 5.22
C TYR A 170 -0.24 -9.90 5.80
N ARG A 171 -0.69 -9.74 7.05
CA ARG A 171 -1.47 -10.75 7.79
C ARG A 171 -2.71 -11.24 7.05
N HIS A 172 -3.28 -10.41 6.16
CA HIS A 172 -4.46 -10.75 5.36
C HIS A 172 -4.22 -11.93 4.40
N ALA A 173 -2.99 -12.17 3.95
CA ALA A 173 -2.66 -13.24 3.00
C ALA A 173 -2.95 -14.65 3.55
N ILE A 174 -2.93 -14.81 4.88
CA ILE A 174 -3.21 -16.08 5.56
C ILE A 174 -4.54 -16.03 6.34
N ASP A 175 -5.31 -14.95 6.21
CA ASP A 175 -6.59 -14.80 6.89
C ASP A 175 -7.71 -15.38 6.01
N PRO A 176 -8.40 -16.45 6.45
CA PRO A 176 -9.47 -17.04 5.66
C PRO A 176 -10.69 -16.12 5.49
N HIS A 177 -10.93 -15.19 6.42
CA HIS A 177 -12.03 -14.24 6.34
C HIS A 177 -11.80 -13.16 5.29
N PHE A 178 -10.54 -12.82 4.98
CA PHE A 178 -10.20 -11.91 3.89
C PHE A 178 -10.67 -12.45 2.54
N TYR A 179 -10.45 -13.74 2.28
CA TYR A 179 -10.90 -14.39 1.04
C TYR A 179 -12.40 -14.67 1.04
N ALA A 180 -12.97 -15.08 2.17
CA ALA A 180 -14.42 -15.28 2.27
C ALA A 180 -15.21 -13.97 2.04
N LEU A 181 -14.69 -12.83 2.51
CA LEU A 181 -15.28 -11.51 2.26
C LEU A 181 -15.36 -11.20 0.75
N GLN A 182 -14.34 -11.53 -0.02
CA GLN A 182 -14.34 -11.32 -1.48
C GLN A 182 -15.48 -12.09 -2.15
N SER A 183 -15.74 -13.34 -1.74
CA SER A 183 -16.88 -14.11 -2.26
C SER A 183 -18.23 -13.52 -1.86
N ASP A 184 -18.34 -13.02 -0.63
CA ASP A 184 -19.58 -12.41 -0.14
C ASP A 184 -19.89 -11.09 -0.86
N ILE A 185 -18.86 -10.37 -1.32
CA ILE A 185 -18.99 -9.15 -2.11
C ILE A 185 -19.36 -9.48 -3.55
N ASP A 186 -18.45 -10.15 -4.26
CA ASP A 186 -18.63 -10.52 -5.66
C ASP A 186 -17.64 -11.62 -6.06
N SER A 187 -18.09 -12.87 -5.92
CA SER A 187 -17.30 -14.04 -6.34
C SER A 187 -16.94 -14.05 -7.83
N HIS A 188 -17.73 -13.40 -8.69
CA HIS A 188 -17.45 -13.33 -10.13
C HIS A 188 -16.30 -12.36 -10.40
N TYR A 189 -16.35 -11.16 -9.81
CA TYR A 189 -15.33 -10.12 -9.93
C TYR A 189 -13.94 -10.64 -9.51
N PHE A 190 -13.85 -11.30 -8.36
CA PHE A 190 -12.57 -11.77 -7.82
C PHE A 190 -12.11 -13.13 -8.38
N ASN A 191 -12.92 -13.84 -9.18
CA ASN A 191 -12.61 -15.21 -9.62
C ASN A 191 -11.24 -15.32 -10.29
N GLU A 192 -10.94 -14.42 -11.24
CA GLU A 192 -9.67 -14.43 -11.96
C GLU A 192 -8.49 -14.01 -11.07
N GLU A 193 -8.66 -13.02 -10.19
CA GLU A 193 -7.61 -12.61 -9.25
C GLU A 193 -7.23 -13.75 -8.30
N ILE A 194 -8.22 -14.51 -7.81
CA ILE A 194 -8.00 -15.66 -6.93
C ILE A 194 -7.33 -16.81 -7.67
N LEU A 195 -7.73 -17.07 -8.92
CA LEU A 195 -7.07 -18.05 -9.78
C LEU A 195 -5.60 -17.67 -10.01
N ASP A 196 -5.32 -16.40 -10.27
CA ASP A 196 -3.97 -15.87 -10.45
C ASP A 196 -3.09 -16.05 -9.21
N ILE A 197 -3.61 -15.71 -8.01
CA ILE A 197 -2.89 -15.97 -6.76
C ILE A 197 -2.60 -17.47 -6.62
N ASN A 198 -3.59 -18.33 -6.87
CA ASN A 198 -3.45 -19.77 -6.78
C ASN A 198 -2.38 -20.32 -7.75
N ASN A 199 -2.36 -19.81 -8.99
CA ASN A 199 -1.39 -20.18 -10.01
C ASN A 199 0.01 -19.71 -9.63
N ASP A 200 0.16 -18.47 -9.14
CA ASP A 200 1.45 -17.94 -8.69
C ASP A 200 1.99 -18.77 -7.52
N LEU A 201 1.16 -19.09 -6.51
CA LEU A 201 1.53 -19.99 -5.41
C LEU A 201 2.00 -21.35 -5.93
N SER A 202 1.36 -21.87 -6.99
CA SER A 202 1.71 -23.16 -7.57
C SER A 202 3.08 -23.20 -8.26
N GLN A 203 3.60 -22.05 -8.70
CA GLN A 203 4.93 -21.95 -9.29
C GLN A 203 6.04 -22.01 -8.23
N TYR A 204 5.73 -21.64 -6.98
CA TYR A 204 6.71 -21.59 -5.89
C TYR A 204 6.67 -22.82 -4.97
N GLN A 205 6.06 -23.92 -5.40
CA GLN A 205 5.91 -25.14 -4.59
C GLN A 205 7.23 -25.90 -4.36
N TYR A 206 8.20 -25.77 -5.27
CA TYR A 206 9.48 -26.50 -5.24
C TYR A 206 10.58 -25.75 -4.50
N THR A 207 10.24 -25.15 -3.36
CA THR A 207 11.10 -24.21 -2.64
C THR A 207 11.50 -24.73 -1.26
N ASP A 208 12.25 -23.93 -0.49
CA ASP A 208 12.65 -24.30 0.87
C ASP A 208 11.43 -24.76 1.70
N THR A 209 11.58 -25.87 2.42
CA THR A 209 10.52 -26.48 3.24
C THR A 209 9.88 -25.48 4.21
N TYR A 210 10.64 -24.51 4.75
CA TYR A 210 10.07 -23.47 5.61
C TYR A 210 9.11 -22.55 4.83
N TYR A 211 9.47 -22.20 3.59
CA TYR A 211 8.63 -21.39 2.73
C TYR A 211 7.35 -22.14 2.30
N MET A 212 7.45 -23.47 2.11
CA MET A 212 6.28 -24.32 1.82
C MET A 212 5.23 -24.33 2.93
N VAL A 213 5.62 -24.35 4.22
CA VAL A 213 4.67 -24.29 5.35
C VAL A 213 3.74 -23.09 5.19
N HIS A 214 4.32 -21.96 4.79
CA HIS A 214 3.58 -20.72 4.70
C HIS A 214 2.76 -20.56 3.43
N LEU A 215 3.30 -20.96 2.28
CA LEU A 215 2.50 -21.12 1.06
C LEU A 215 1.28 -22.02 1.34
N GLY A 216 1.46 -23.05 2.17
CA GLY A 216 0.39 -23.90 2.64
C GLY A 216 -0.70 -23.17 3.44
N LYS A 217 -0.32 -22.23 4.32
CA LYS A 217 -1.28 -21.37 5.05
C LYS A 217 -2.08 -20.48 4.11
N ILE A 218 -1.45 -19.93 3.07
CA ILE A 218 -2.15 -19.14 2.04
C ILE A 218 -3.12 -20.04 1.25
N PHE A 219 -2.72 -21.25 0.85
CA PHE A 219 -3.64 -22.20 0.19
C PHE A 219 -4.86 -22.56 1.06
N ILE A 220 -4.66 -22.73 2.37
CA ILE A 220 -5.77 -22.98 3.31
C ILE A 220 -6.71 -21.77 3.37
N ALA A 221 -6.16 -20.56 3.44
CA ALA A 221 -6.95 -19.33 3.51
C ALA A 221 -7.74 -19.08 2.21
N LEU A 222 -7.09 -19.22 1.04
CA LEU A 222 -7.71 -19.08 -0.28
C LEU A 222 -8.90 -20.01 -0.48
N ALA A 223 -8.87 -21.21 0.10
CA ALA A 223 -9.96 -22.18 -0.02
C ALA A 223 -11.26 -21.74 0.68
N ARG A 224 -11.27 -20.62 1.41
CA ARG A 224 -12.49 -19.99 1.92
C ARG A 224 -13.15 -19.03 0.93
N PHE A 225 -12.50 -18.74 -0.19
CA PHE A 225 -13.17 -18.13 -1.33
C PHE A 225 -14.11 -19.16 -1.97
N ASP A 226 -15.41 -18.90 -1.92
CA ASP A 226 -16.40 -19.60 -2.73
C ASP A 226 -16.33 -19.06 -4.17
N ALA A 227 -15.68 -19.81 -5.03
CA ALA A 227 -15.42 -19.42 -6.41
C ALA A 227 -16.68 -19.46 -7.27
N TYR A 228 -16.78 -18.52 -8.21
CA TYR A 228 -17.87 -18.49 -9.19
C TYR A 228 -17.85 -19.70 -10.13
N THR A 229 -16.65 -20.16 -10.50
CA THR A 229 -16.49 -21.33 -11.39
C THR A 229 -16.20 -22.61 -10.61
N GLU A 230 -16.84 -23.72 -11.01
CA GLU A 230 -16.62 -25.04 -10.39
C GLU A 230 -15.15 -25.49 -10.51
N ASN A 231 -14.51 -25.22 -11.64
CA ASN A 231 -13.10 -25.54 -11.86
C ASN A 231 -12.19 -24.88 -10.83
N LEU A 232 -12.40 -23.58 -10.54
CA LEU A 232 -11.61 -22.88 -9.52
C LEU A 232 -11.95 -23.43 -8.12
N ARG A 233 -13.23 -23.66 -7.81
CA ARG A 233 -13.66 -24.24 -6.54
C ARG A 233 -12.98 -25.58 -6.25
N GLU A 234 -12.96 -26.49 -7.21
CA GLU A 234 -12.26 -27.77 -7.10
C GLU A 234 -10.74 -27.58 -6.93
N THR A 235 -10.15 -26.67 -7.68
CA THR A 235 -8.71 -26.39 -7.64
C THR A 235 -8.29 -25.87 -6.27
N LEU A 236 -9.03 -24.90 -5.72
CA LEU A 236 -8.81 -24.36 -4.39
C LEU A 236 -8.96 -25.45 -3.32
N ALA A 237 -9.99 -26.30 -3.42
CA ALA A 237 -10.19 -27.41 -2.47
C ALA A 237 -9.04 -28.44 -2.52
N LYS A 238 -8.56 -28.81 -3.72
CA LYS A 238 -7.42 -29.73 -3.90
C LYS A 238 -6.13 -29.11 -3.34
N ASN A 239 -5.85 -27.86 -3.69
CA ASN A 239 -4.65 -27.15 -3.25
C ASN A 239 -4.67 -26.86 -1.74
N SER A 240 -5.84 -26.67 -1.13
CA SER A 240 -6.00 -26.56 0.33
C SER A 240 -5.49 -27.81 1.05
N ARG A 241 -5.80 -29.01 0.53
CA ARG A 241 -5.33 -30.28 1.11
C ARG A 241 -3.82 -30.41 1.03
N ILE A 242 -3.24 -30.00 -0.10
CA ILE A 242 -1.78 -29.93 -0.27
C ILE A 242 -1.19 -28.93 0.74
N GLY A 243 -1.76 -27.73 0.84
CA GLY A 243 -1.33 -26.70 1.77
C GLY A 243 -1.40 -27.14 3.24
N ALA A 244 -2.46 -27.84 3.65
CA ALA A 244 -2.59 -28.41 4.98
C ALA A 244 -1.48 -29.43 5.31
N SER A 245 -1.07 -30.24 4.32
CA SER A 245 0.05 -31.18 4.49
C SER A 245 1.40 -30.47 4.71
N TRP A 246 1.56 -29.26 4.18
CA TRP A 246 2.76 -28.45 4.37
C TRP A 246 2.71 -27.68 5.68
N ALA A 247 1.58 -27.01 5.97
CA ALA A 247 1.36 -26.27 7.20
C ALA A 247 1.52 -27.17 8.44
N GLY A 248 1.07 -28.43 8.38
CA GLY A 248 1.22 -29.41 9.46
C GLY A 248 2.66 -29.81 9.81
N LYS A 249 3.65 -29.44 8.99
CA LYS A 249 5.08 -29.70 9.27
C LYS A 249 5.75 -28.59 10.09
N GLU A 250 5.03 -27.53 10.47
CA GLU A 250 5.56 -26.38 11.22
C GLU A 250 6.35 -26.77 12.49
N SER A 251 5.90 -27.80 13.22
CA SER A 251 6.55 -28.31 14.43
C SER A 251 7.94 -28.93 14.18
N GLN A 252 8.24 -29.36 12.95
CA GLN A 252 9.54 -29.95 12.59
C GLN A 252 10.62 -28.89 12.34
N PHE A 253 10.24 -27.61 12.20
CA PHE A 253 11.14 -26.52 11.80
C PHE A 253 11.40 -25.48 12.90
N ALA A 254 10.74 -25.60 14.06
CA ALA A 254 10.88 -24.67 15.18
C ALA A 254 12.27 -24.65 15.85
N THR A 255 13.23 -25.45 15.40
CA THR A 255 14.52 -25.69 16.08
C THR A 255 15.76 -25.09 15.43
N LYS A 256 15.67 -24.34 14.32
CA LYS A 256 16.84 -23.61 13.81
C LYS A 256 16.79 -22.13 14.23
N PRO A 257 17.68 -21.68 15.16
CA PRO A 257 17.81 -20.26 15.46
C PRO A 257 18.24 -19.53 14.19
N ARG A 258 17.44 -18.53 13.79
CA ARG A 258 17.72 -17.70 12.63
C ARG A 258 19.05 -16.98 12.82
N THR A 259 20.02 -17.25 11.95
CA THR A 259 20.95 -16.21 11.55
C THR A 259 20.11 -15.13 10.88
N SER A 260 20.00 -13.97 11.55
CA SER A 260 19.39 -12.77 11.01
C SER A 260 19.87 -12.55 9.59
N VAL A 261 18.99 -12.78 8.60
CA VAL A 261 19.26 -12.40 7.22
C VAL A 261 19.54 -10.89 7.27
N PRO A 262 20.71 -10.42 6.82
CA PRO A 262 20.98 -9.00 6.81
C PRO A 262 19.89 -8.35 5.96
N LYS A 263 19.14 -7.40 6.54
CA LYS A 263 18.15 -6.54 5.88
C LYS A 263 18.79 -5.86 4.67
N LYS A 264 18.92 -6.55 3.54
CA LYS A 264 19.70 -6.01 2.43
C LYS A 264 18.83 -5.43 1.33
N TYR A 265 17.56 -5.81 1.22
CA TYR A 265 16.69 -5.23 0.22
C TYR A 265 15.24 -5.23 0.70
N ILE A 266 14.71 -4.07 1.07
CA ILE A 266 13.34 -3.58 0.83
C ILE A 266 13.04 -2.47 1.85
N GLU A 267 12.68 -1.31 1.28
CA GLU A 267 12.02 -0.16 1.89
C GLU A 267 12.75 0.53 3.06
N LYS A 268 13.68 1.42 2.71
CA LYS A 268 13.65 2.75 3.32
C LYS A 268 12.50 3.52 2.67
N ASP A 269 11.30 3.32 3.17
CA ASP A 269 10.23 4.29 2.97
C ASP A 269 10.47 5.46 3.93
N HIS A 270 11.54 6.20 3.68
CA HIS A 270 11.80 7.55 4.16
C HIS A 270 12.85 8.09 3.19
N GLY A 271 12.49 9.13 2.43
CA GLY A 271 13.48 10.04 1.86
C GLY A 271 14.24 10.66 3.02
N ASN A 272 15.23 9.92 3.51
CA ASN A 272 15.97 10.25 4.71
C ASN A 272 16.65 11.59 4.40
N THR A 273 16.52 12.57 5.28
CA THR A 273 17.14 13.89 5.12
C THR A 273 18.62 13.76 4.75
N ALA A 274 19.28 12.71 5.23
CA ALA A 274 20.64 12.31 4.87
C ALA A 274 20.86 12.02 3.37
N GLU A 275 19.92 11.38 2.67
CA GLU A 275 20.02 11.12 1.23
C GLU A 275 19.86 12.40 0.41
N TRP A 276 18.91 13.27 0.78
CA TRP A 276 18.77 14.59 0.16
C TRP A 276 19.98 15.49 0.43
N ILE A 277 20.55 15.42 1.64
CA ILE A 277 21.81 16.11 1.98
C ILE A 277 22.96 15.57 1.13
N LEU A 278 23.08 14.25 0.97
CA LEU A 278 24.12 13.64 0.12
C LEU A 278 23.97 14.03 -1.35
N ILE A 279 22.74 14.04 -1.87
CA ILE A 279 22.42 14.51 -3.22
C ILE A 279 22.79 15.98 -3.38
N SER A 280 22.43 16.85 -2.43
CA SER A 280 22.80 18.28 -2.44
C SER A 280 24.30 18.49 -2.37
N ILE A 281 25.02 17.77 -1.52
CA ILE A 281 26.50 17.84 -1.43
C ILE A 281 27.10 17.43 -2.77
N PHE A 282 26.62 16.33 -3.35
CA PHE A 282 27.08 15.84 -4.64
C PHE A 282 26.87 16.85 -5.77
N TYR A 283 25.68 17.43 -5.89
CA TYR A 283 25.39 18.46 -6.90
C TYR A 283 26.23 19.73 -6.69
N THR A 284 26.50 20.10 -5.44
CA THR A 284 27.35 21.24 -5.13
C THR A 284 28.79 20.99 -5.63
N ILE A 285 29.34 19.80 -5.43
CA ILE A 285 30.66 19.41 -5.93
C ILE A 285 30.71 19.45 -7.46
N VAL A 286 29.71 18.87 -8.15
CA VAL A 286 29.61 18.88 -9.62
C VAL A 286 29.54 20.32 -10.15
N PHE A 287 28.72 21.17 -9.53
CA PHE A 287 28.57 22.57 -9.93
C PHE A 287 29.88 23.37 -9.74
N VAL A 288 30.59 23.14 -8.64
CA VAL A 288 31.90 23.75 -8.38
C VAL A 288 32.93 23.28 -9.42
N CYS A 289 32.95 21.99 -9.75
CA CYS A 289 33.84 21.46 -10.79
C CYS A 289 33.55 22.07 -12.18
N LEU A 290 32.28 22.18 -12.56
CA LEU A 290 31.86 22.82 -13.82
C LEU A 290 32.21 24.31 -13.85
N TYR A 291 32.06 25.01 -12.72
CA TYR A 291 32.47 26.41 -12.57
C TYR A 291 33.98 26.60 -12.77
N PHE A 292 34.81 25.74 -12.15
CA PHE A 292 36.27 25.79 -12.34
C PHE A 292 36.69 25.41 -13.77
N LEU A 293 36.00 24.46 -14.42
CA LEU A 293 36.23 24.11 -15.82
C LEU A 293 35.87 25.27 -16.77
N TYR A 294 34.76 25.96 -16.50
CA TYR A 294 34.35 27.16 -17.22
C TYR A 294 35.41 28.27 -17.11
N GLN A 295 35.92 28.52 -15.90
CA GLN A 295 36.98 29.51 -15.65
C GLN A 295 38.31 29.16 -16.34
N ARG A 296 38.65 27.88 -16.48
CA ARG A 296 39.89 27.43 -17.15
C ARG A 296 39.84 27.48 -18.67
N GLY A 297 38.66 27.52 -19.27
CA GLY A 297 38.51 27.66 -20.72
C GLY A 297 37.17 27.15 -21.23
N VAL A 298 36.40 28.06 -21.83
CA VAL A 298 35.07 27.79 -22.41
C VAL A 298 35.10 26.63 -23.41
N GLY A 299 36.20 26.47 -24.17
CA GLY A 299 36.35 25.37 -25.12
C GLY A 299 36.38 23.98 -24.48
N ILE A 300 37.08 23.81 -23.36
CA ILE A 300 37.16 22.53 -22.62
C ILE A 300 35.81 22.25 -21.94
N PHE A 301 35.18 23.28 -21.38
CA PHE A 301 33.85 23.20 -20.80
C PHE A 301 32.78 22.72 -21.81
N CYS A 302 32.74 23.33 -23.01
CA CYS A 302 31.81 22.93 -24.06
C CYS A 302 32.08 21.51 -24.58
N LEU A 303 33.34 21.08 -24.66
CA LEU A 303 33.72 19.73 -25.09
C LEU A 303 33.25 18.66 -24.09
N VAL A 304 33.39 18.94 -22.78
CA VAL A 304 32.94 18.06 -21.70
C VAL A 304 31.42 17.94 -21.72
N ILE A 305 30.69 19.05 -21.81
CA ILE A 305 29.22 19.04 -21.91
C ILE A 305 28.74 18.33 -23.17
N GLY A 306 29.42 18.56 -24.31
CA GLY A 306 29.10 17.88 -25.56
C GLY A 306 29.30 16.37 -25.48
N ALA A 307 30.40 15.91 -24.86
CA ALA A 307 30.65 14.49 -24.63
C ALA A 307 29.62 13.88 -23.67
N GLU A 308 29.24 14.59 -22.60
CA GLU A 308 28.18 14.17 -21.68
C GLU A 308 26.83 14.01 -22.37
N LEU A 309 26.46 14.95 -23.26
CA LEU A 309 25.24 14.87 -24.07
C LEU A 309 25.24 13.66 -25.00
N VAL A 310 26.36 13.35 -25.64
CA VAL A 310 26.48 12.18 -26.53
C VAL A 310 26.37 10.87 -25.74
N VAL A 311 27.06 10.78 -24.60
CA VAL A 311 26.96 9.62 -23.69
C VAL A 311 25.54 9.49 -23.14
N PHE A 312 24.87 10.59 -22.84
CA PHE A 312 23.47 10.60 -22.41
C PHE A 312 22.54 10.03 -23.47
N LEU A 313 22.65 10.52 -24.70
CA LEU A 313 21.82 10.04 -25.79
C LEU A 313 22.06 8.55 -26.05
N ALA A 314 23.32 8.08 -25.96
CA ALA A 314 23.66 6.66 -26.09
C ALA A 314 23.11 5.78 -24.96
N ALA A 315 23.28 6.21 -23.70
CA ALA A 315 22.79 5.48 -22.52
C ALA A 315 21.25 5.47 -22.45
N ASN A 316 20.60 6.59 -22.77
CA ASN A 316 19.13 6.68 -22.80
C ASN A 316 18.53 5.81 -23.90
N ARG A 317 19.19 5.69 -25.06
CA ARG A 317 18.79 4.78 -26.13
C ARG A 317 18.94 3.31 -25.72
N SER A 318 20.04 2.95 -25.06
CA SER A 318 20.27 1.59 -24.51
C SER A 318 19.23 1.21 -23.46
N LEU A 319 18.98 2.11 -22.49
CA LEU A 319 17.98 1.90 -21.45
C LEU A 319 16.56 1.82 -22.03
N ASN A 320 16.20 2.67 -22.99
CA ASN A 320 14.90 2.56 -23.68
C ASN A 320 14.71 1.20 -24.34
N LYS A 321 15.75 0.68 -24.99
CA LYS A 321 15.70 -0.63 -25.65
C LYS A 321 15.47 -1.77 -24.65
N GLN A 322 16.18 -1.77 -23.52
CA GLN A 322 15.99 -2.75 -22.43
C GLN A 322 14.59 -2.65 -21.80
N PHE A 323 14.01 -1.45 -21.71
CA PHE A 323 12.67 -1.25 -21.16
C PHE A 323 11.55 -1.59 -22.15
N GLU A 324 11.77 -1.47 -23.46
CA GLU A 324 10.81 -1.91 -24.49
C GLU A 324 10.77 -3.44 -24.59
N GLU A 325 11.92 -4.12 -24.42
CA GLU A 325 12.00 -5.59 -24.37
C GLU A 325 11.32 -6.22 -23.14
N GLN A 326 11.11 -5.46 -22.05
CA GLN A 326 10.41 -5.93 -20.83
C GLN A 326 8.92 -5.53 -20.74
N SER A 327 8.39 -4.80 -21.72
CA SER A 327 7.04 -4.20 -21.63
C SER A 327 6.17 -4.61 -22.82
N GLU A 328 5.68 -5.85 -22.83
CA GLU A 328 4.73 -6.31 -23.86
C GLU A 328 3.30 -5.73 -23.73
N SER A 329 2.94 -4.99 -22.67
CA SER A 329 1.60 -4.41 -22.58
C SER A 329 1.56 -2.94 -23.07
N LYS A 330 1.14 -2.74 -24.33
CA LYS A 330 0.63 -1.43 -24.80
C LYS A 330 -0.70 -1.12 -24.09
N LYS A 331 -0.68 -0.32 -23.03
CA LYS A 331 -1.83 0.48 -22.55
C LYS A 331 -1.35 1.65 -21.70
N ASP A 332 -2.12 2.74 -21.76
CA ASP A 332 -1.73 4.09 -21.33
C ASP A 332 -1.02 4.16 -19.97
N ILE A 333 0.27 4.48 -20.02
CA ILE A 333 1.12 4.65 -18.83
C ILE A 333 0.84 6.04 -18.25
N SER A 334 0.32 6.08 -17.01
CA SER A 334 0.04 7.33 -16.29
C SER A 334 1.26 8.25 -16.23
N PHE A 335 1.03 9.57 -16.32
CA PHE A 335 2.06 10.61 -16.32
C PHE A 335 3.05 10.47 -15.14
N ARG A 336 2.56 10.02 -13.98
CA ARG A 336 3.37 9.80 -12.76
C ARG A 336 4.39 8.67 -12.91
N ARG A 337 4.07 7.58 -13.62
CA ARG A 337 5.04 6.51 -13.96
C ARG A 337 6.05 6.99 -15.01
N LYS A 338 5.63 7.80 -15.99
CA LYS A 338 6.54 8.42 -16.97
C LYS A 338 7.54 9.37 -16.29
N ALA A 339 7.07 10.18 -15.33
CA ALA A 339 7.92 11.09 -14.54
C ALA A 339 8.91 10.33 -13.63
N LYS A 340 8.47 9.27 -12.94
CA LYS A 340 9.37 8.40 -12.15
C LYS A 340 10.41 7.70 -13.03
N LYS A 341 10.01 7.20 -14.21
CA LYS A 341 10.92 6.60 -15.20
C LYS A 341 11.94 7.61 -15.72
N PHE A 342 11.53 8.86 -15.95
CA PHE A 342 12.43 9.94 -16.37
C PHE A 342 13.42 10.31 -15.25
N GLY A 343 12.95 10.46 -14.01
CA GLY A 343 13.81 10.76 -12.86
C GLY A 343 14.87 9.69 -12.60
N PHE A 344 14.49 8.40 -12.62
CA PHE A 344 15.44 7.30 -12.44
C PHE A 344 16.51 7.25 -13.55
N LYS A 345 16.11 7.48 -14.81
CA LYS A 345 17.06 7.57 -15.94
C LYS A 345 18.03 8.72 -15.79
N LEU A 346 17.56 9.86 -15.28
CA LEU A 346 18.38 11.06 -15.08
C LEU A 346 19.41 10.83 -13.96
N VAL A 347 19.03 10.16 -12.88
CA VAL A 347 19.95 9.79 -11.79
C VAL A 347 20.98 8.75 -12.24
N MET A 348 20.56 7.68 -12.93
CA MET A 348 21.49 6.67 -13.46
C MET A 348 22.47 7.27 -14.47
N LEU A 349 21.99 8.17 -15.33
CA LEU A 349 22.84 8.90 -16.24
C LEU A 349 23.90 9.72 -15.49
N GLN A 350 23.49 10.50 -14.50
CA GLN A 350 24.42 11.34 -13.74
C GLN A 350 25.45 10.50 -12.99
N PHE A 351 25.08 9.29 -12.55
CA PHE A 351 26.01 8.33 -11.98
C PHE A 351 27.03 7.84 -13.02
N TYR A 352 26.59 7.53 -14.25
CA TYR A 352 27.50 7.18 -15.35
C TYR A 352 28.43 8.34 -15.73
N ILE A 353 27.91 9.57 -15.78
CA ILE A 353 28.69 10.78 -16.03
C ILE A 353 29.72 10.99 -14.91
N ALA A 354 29.35 10.81 -13.65
CA ALA A 354 30.26 10.92 -12.52
C ALA A 354 31.38 9.87 -12.56
N ILE A 355 31.06 8.62 -12.94
CA ILE A 355 32.06 7.57 -13.13
C ILE A 355 32.99 7.92 -14.29
N ILE A 356 32.46 8.36 -15.43
CA ILE A 356 33.27 8.72 -16.60
C ILE A 356 34.15 9.93 -16.28
N GLY A 357 33.61 10.94 -15.60
CA GLY A 357 34.37 12.10 -15.12
C GLY A 357 35.48 11.71 -14.14
N ALA A 358 35.21 10.80 -13.20
CA ALA A 358 36.22 10.24 -12.31
C ALA A 358 37.30 9.46 -13.08
N CYS A 359 36.91 8.64 -14.06
CA CYS A 359 37.83 7.91 -14.92
C CYS A 359 38.71 8.87 -15.74
N LEU A 360 38.15 9.93 -16.32
CA LEU A 360 38.90 10.94 -17.08
C LEU A 360 39.81 11.77 -16.17
N ALA A 361 39.39 12.08 -14.94
CA ALA A 361 40.23 12.75 -13.95
C ALA A 361 41.41 11.86 -13.51
N ILE A 362 41.17 10.57 -13.30
CA ILE A 362 42.23 9.58 -13.04
C ILE A 362 43.16 9.49 -14.25
N LEU A 363 42.62 9.39 -15.47
CA LEU A 363 43.42 9.31 -16.69
C LEU A 363 44.27 10.57 -16.89
N GLY A 364 43.69 11.75 -16.68
CA GLY A 364 44.40 13.03 -16.73
C GLY A 364 45.46 13.16 -15.64
N GLY A 365 45.18 12.68 -14.43
CA GLY A 365 46.16 12.59 -13.35
C GLY A 365 47.31 11.64 -13.67
N VAL A 366 47.03 10.49 -14.28
CA VAL A 366 48.02 9.51 -14.73
C VAL A 366 48.87 10.05 -15.88
N ILE A 367 48.27 10.78 -16.83
CA ILE A 367 48.99 11.44 -17.93
C ILE A 367 49.87 12.57 -17.39
N ALA A 368 49.35 13.40 -16.48
CA ALA A 368 50.12 14.47 -15.83
C ALA A 368 51.29 13.92 -14.99
N LEU A 369 51.06 12.81 -14.26
CA LEU A 369 52.11 12.08 -13.56
C LEU A 369 53.13 11.46 -14.52
N GLY A 370 52.70 10.93 -15.67
CA GLY A 370 53.57 10.38 -16.70
C GLY A 370 54.48 11.43 -17.34
N ILE A 371 53.94 12.63 -17.60
CA ILE A 371 54.68 13.79 -18.12
C ILE A 371 55.63 14.35 -17.04
N ALA A 372 55.19 14.45 -15.79
CA ALA A 372 56.01 14.98 -14.69
C ALA A 372 57.11 14.01 -14.20
N SER A 373 56.94 12.69 -14.39
CA SER A 373 57.87 11.66 -13.90
C SER A 373 58.77 11.03 -14.98
N GLY A 374 58.83 11.61 -16.19
CA GLY A 374 59.72 11.14 -17.25
C GLY A 374 59.48 9.67 -17.65
N GLY A 375 58.22 9.21 -17.66
CA GLY A 375 57.85 7.86 -18.08
C GLY A 375 58.04 6.75 -17.04
N VAL A 376 58.69 7.01 -15.89
CA VAL A 376 58.93 5.98 -14.86
C VAL A 376 57.66 5.64 -14.07
N GLY A 377 56.75 6.61 -13.87
CA GLY A 377 55.49 6.39 -13.15
C GLY A 377 54.49 5.44 -13.85
N PHE A 378 54.58 5.32 -15.19
CA PHE A 378 53.66 4.47 -15.96
C PHE A 378 53.94 2.97 -15.76
N GLY A 379 55.22 2.60 -15.54
CA GLY A 379 55.63 1.23 -15.23
C GLY A 379 55.10 0.74 -13.89
N GLY A 380 55.05 1.60 -12.87
CA GLY A 380 54.54 1.27 -11.55
C GLY A 380 53.04 0.93 -11.54
N ILE A 381 52.24 1.63 -12.34
CA ILE A 381 50.79 1.39 -12.42
C ILE A 381 50.49 0.08 -13.16
N ILE A 382 51.23 -0.23 -14.23
CA ILE A 382 51.11 -1.52 -14.94
C ILE A 382 51.47 -2.68 -14.01
N ILE A 383 52.54 -2.53 -13.22
CA ILE A 383 52.96 -3.53 -12.22
C ILE A 383 51.91 -3.70 -11.13
N LEU A 384 51.29 -2.61 -10.65
CA LEU A 384 50.24 -2.66 -9.63
C LEU A 384 48.99 -3.40 -10.14
N VAL A 385 48.56 -3.13 -11.38
CA VAL A 385 47.44 -3.84 -12.03
C VAL A 385 47.76 -5.31 -12.22
N TRP A 386 49.02 -5.66 -12.52
CA TRP A 386 49.48 -7.03 -12.65
C TRP A 386 49.49 -7.78 -11.31
N ILE A 387 49.94 -7.12 -10.24
CA ILE A 387 49.92 -7.66 -8.87
C ILE A 387 48.48 -7.90 -8.40
N ILE A 388 47.57 -6.96 -8.66
CA ILE A 388 46.14 -7.11 -8.31
C ILE A 388 45.52 -8.28 -9.10
N ARG A 389 45.84 -8.42 -10.40
CA ARG A 389 45.40 -9.57 -11.20
C ARG A 389 45.94 -10.91 -10.67
N ALA A 390 47.20 -10.95 -10.25
CA ALA A 390 47.82 -12.15 -9.68
C ALA A 390 47.15 -12.55 -8.35
N PHE A 391 46.82 -11.57 -7.51
CA PHE A 391 46.11 -11.81 -6.24
C PHE A 391 44.68 -12.32 -6.43
N VAL A 392 43.97 -11.85 -7.45
CA VAL A 392 42.60 -12.31 -7.77
C VAL A 392 42.59 -13.71 -8.37
N LYS A 393 43.63 -14.10 -9.10
CA LYS A 393 43.73 -15.44 -9.73
C LYS A 393 44.05 -16.56 -8.74
N ASN A 394 44.74 -16.24 -7.64
CA ASN A 394 45.10 -17.20 -6.57
C ASN A 394 44.00 -17.44 -5.52
N LYS A 395 42.79 -16.90 -5.70
CA LYS A 395 41.63 -17.12 -4.82
C LYS A 395 40.54 -18.01 -5.44
N LYS A 396 40.85 -18.74 -6.52
CA LYS A 396 39.96 -19.79 -7.07
C LYS A 396 40.49 -21.17 -6.73
#